data_AF-A0A2E5YTB5-F1
#
_entry.id   AF-A0A2E5YTB5-F1
#
_cell.length_a   1.000
_cell.length_b   1.000
_cell.length_c   1.000
_cell.angle_alpha   90.00
_cell.angle_beta   90.00
_cell.angle_gamma   90.00
#
_symmetry.space_group_name_H-M   'P 1'
#
loop_
_entity.id
_entity.type
_entity.pdbx_description
1 polymer ?
#
loop_
_entity_poly.entity_id
_entity_poly.type
_entity_poly.pdbx_seq_one_letter_code
_entity_poly.pdbx_strand_id
1 'polypeptide(L)'
;MYAGTLEHIDTKAIVLVFEDADLPSSARDCVRHLWPKLQLGCKFHCDEPWSIAVVSIFCDRDWWQENPRASPPGFFGLGGGVDYALSSSNMGHAIKFDAERITREGRSILHVGSAGLASR
;
A
#
# COMPACT_ATOMS: atom_id res chain seq x y z
N MET A 1 9.19 9.27 -17.35
CA MET A 1 8.45 9.67 -18.57
C MET A 1 6.92 9.51 -18.44
N TYR A 2 6.39 8.93 -17.34
CA TYR A 2 4.94 8.68 -17.19
C TYR A 2 4.26 9.41 -16.01
N ALA A 3 5.00 10.09 -15.12
CA ALA A 3 4.42 10.79 -13.96
C ALA A 3 3.30 11.78 -14.33
N GLY A 4 3.45 12.49 -15.46
CA GLY A 4 2.45 13.46 -15.93
C GLY A 4 1.10 12.83 -16.29
N THR A 5 1.00 11.52 -16.57
CA THR A 5 -0.30 10.90 -16.86
C THR A 5 -1.11 10.64 -15.59
N LEU A 6 -0.45 10.41 -14.44
CA LEU A 6 -1.11 10.18 -13.15
C LEU A 6 -1.85 11.43 -12.64
N GLU A 7 -1.33 12.62 -12.97
CA GLU A 7 -1.95 13.91 -12.67
C GLU A 7 -3.34 14.04 -13.30
N HIS A 8 -3.49 13.50 -14.52
CA HIS A 8 -4.71 13.60 -15.32
C HIS A 8 -5.78 12.54 -15.01
N ILE A 9 -5.53 11.65 -14.05
CA ILE A 9 -6.56 10.71 -13.58
C ILE A 9 -7.66 11.50 -12.85
N ASP A 10 -8.73 11.84 -13.56
CA ASP A 10 -9.86 12.63 -13.06
C ASP A 10 -10.89 11.74 -12.35
N THR A 11 -10.47 11.17 -11.22
CA THR A 11 -11.39 10.58 -10.26
C THR A 11 -11.02 11.01 -8.85
N LYS A 12 -12.05 11.20 -8.03
CA LYS A 12 -11.92 11.49 -6.60
C LYS A 12 -12.02 10.25 -5.72
N ALA A 13 -12.35 9.10 -6.31
CA ALA A 13 -12.58 7.86 -5.60
C ALA A 13 -11.90 6.68 -6.31
N ILE A 14 -10.76 6.29 -5.78
CA ILE A 14 -10.06 5.05 -6.14
C ILE A 14 -10.32 4.03 -5.03
N VAL A 15 -10.80 2.84 -5.38
CA VAL A 15 -11.11 1.76 -4.42
C VAL A 15 -10.01 0.70 -4.34
N LEU A 16 -9.06 0.73 -5.27
CA LEU A 16 -7.91 -0.17 -5.37
C LEU A 16 -6.82 0.53 -6.19
N VAL A 17 -5.57 0.46 -5.74
CA VAL A 17 -4.41 0.71 -6.60
C VAL A 17 -3.65 -0.60 -6.76
N PHE A 18 -3.26 -0.89 -7.99
CA PHE A 18 -2.31 -1.94 -8.33
C PHE A 18 -1.10 -1.25 -8.98
N GLU A 19 0.05 -1.34 -8.34
CA GLU A 19 1.29 -0.69 -8.76
C GLU A 19 2.34 -1.75 -9.09
N ASP A 20 2.93 -1.59 -10.28
CA ASP A 20 3.87 -2.50 -10.94
C ASP A 20 4.78 -1.62 -11.81
N ALA A 21 5.55 -0.76 -11.14
CA ALA A 21 6.34 0.28 -11.81
C ALA A 21 7.85 0.03 -11.72
N ASP A 22 8.28 -1.06 -11.06
CA ASP A 22 9.65 -1.56 -10.81
C ASP A 22 10.59 -0.61 -10.05
N LEU A 23 10.53 0.68 -10.38
CA LEU A 23 11.46 1.72 -9.97
C LEU A 23 10.92 2.47 -8.75
N PRO A 24 11.74 2.67 -7.69
CA PRO A 24 11.33 3.42 -6.51
C PRO A 24 10.84 4.84 -6.80
N SER A 25 11.41 5.51 -7.81
CA SER A 25 10.93 6.83 -8.23
C SER A 25 9.52 6.78 -8.83
N SER A 26 9.24 5.77 -9.65
CA SER A 26 7.92 5.58 -10.25
C SER A 26 6.88 5.20 -9.19
N ALA A 27 7.24 4.31 -8.26
CA ALA A 27 6.38 3.96 -7.12
C ALA A 27 6.05 5.18 -6.25
N ARG A 28 7.04 6.07 -6.00
CA ARG A 28 6.82 7.36 -5.30
C ARG A 28 5.85 8.26 -6.06
N ASP A 29 5.95 8.35 -7.38
CA ASP A 29 5.01 9.10 -8.20
C ASP A 29 3.60 8.51 -8.09
N CYS A 30 3.45 7.18 -8.18
CA CYS A 30 2.18 6.48 -7.97
C CYS A 30 1.58 6.80 -6.60
N VAL A 31 2.36 6.70 -5.51
CA VAL A 31 1.89 7.07 -4.16
C VAL A 31 1.47 8.53 -4.11
N ARG A 32 2.29 9.46 -4.63
CA ARG A 32 2.01 10.90 -4.59
C ARG A 32 0.68 11.26 -5.26
N HIS A 33 0.38 10.67 -6.42
CA HIS A 33 -0.81 11.03 -7.20
C HIS A 33 -2.05 10.18 -6.89
N LEU A 34 -1.88 8.90 -6.55
CA LEU A 34 -2.98 7.96 -6.36
C LEU A 34 -3.39 7.82 -4.90
N TRP A 35 -2.45 7.87 -3.93
CA TRP A 35 -2.77 7.74 -2.51
C TRP A 35 -3.79 8.77 -2.02
N PRO A 36 -3.73 10.06 -2.40
CA PRO A 36 -4.75 11.04 -1.99
C PRO A 36 -6.16 10.66 -2.44
N LYS A 37 -6.30 10.01 -3.61
CA LYS A 37 -7.57 9.62 -4.24
C LYS A 37 -8.08 8.26 -3.75
N LEU A 38 -7.20 7.42 -3.20
CA LEU A 38 -7.55 6.13 -2.59
C LEU A 38 -8.52 6.35 -1.42
N GLN A 39 -9.58 5.55 -1.33
CA GLN A 39 -10.56 5.67 -0.25
C GLN A 39 -10.06 5.01 1.05
N LEU A 40 -10.61 5.44 2.19
CA LEU A 40 -10.31 4.81 3.48
C LEU A 40 -10.74 3.33 3.48
N GLY A 41 -9.92 2.46 4.06
CA GLY A 41 -10.10 1.02 4.07
C GLY A 41 -9.63 0.31 2.79
N CYS A 42 -9.32 1.06 1.72
CA CYS A 42 -8.86 0.50 0.46
C CYS A 42 -7.35 0.24 0.46
N LYS A 43 -6.91 -0.59 -0.50
CA LYS A 43 -5.56 -1.11 -0.59
C LYS A 43 -4.78 -0.51 -1.75
N PHE A 44 -3.50 -0.28 -1.49
CA PHE A 44 -2.47 0.01 -2.49
C PHE A 44 -1.58 -1.21 -2.58
N HIS A 45 -1.76 -2.02 -3.62
CA HIS A 45 -0.94 -3.20 -3.91
C HIS A 45 0.32 -2.81 -4.66
N CYS A 46 1.41 -3.48 -4.34
CA CYS A 46 2.71 -3.35 -4.99
C CYS A 46 3.18 -4.76 -5.39
N ASP A 47 3.57 -4.89 -6.66
CA ASP A 47 4.01 -6.15 -7.25
C ASP A 47 5.43 -6.54 -6.79
N GLU A 48 6.22 -5.61 -6.26
CA GLU A 48 7.61 -5.81 -5.88
C GLU A 48 7.87 -5.76 -4.36
N PRO A 49 7.17 -6.54 -3.52
CA PRO A 49 7.36 -6.53 -2.07
C PRO A 49 8.75 -7.01 -1.62
N TRP A 50 9.52 -7.64 -2.51
CA TRP A 50 10.92 -8.01 -2.27
C TRP A 50 11.88 -6.82 -2.41
N SER A 51 11.46 -5.74 -3.06
CA SER A 51 12.29 -4.55 -3.27
C SER A 51 12.27 -3.68 -2.03
N ILE A 52 13.33 -3.75 -1.21
CA ILE A 52 13.50 -2.89 -0.03
C ILE A 52 13.38 -1.41 -0.40
N ALA A 53 13.89 -1.02 -1.57
CA ALA A 53 13.83 0.36 -2.03
C ALA A 53 12.40 0.83 -2.28
N VAL A 54 11.53 -0.02 -2.85
CA VAL A 54 10.10 0.30 -3.05
C VAL A 54 9.35 0.23 -1.72
N VAL A 55 9.52 -0.86 -0.96
CA VAL A 55 8.88 -1.06 0.34
C VAL A 55 9.16 0.08 1.32
N SER A 56 10.41 0.53 1.39
CA SER A 56 10.83 1.56 2.34
C SER A 56 10.06 2.87 2.17
N ILE A 57 9.53 3.15 0.97
CA ILE A 57 8.65 4.30 0.71
C ILE A 57 7.50 4.31 1.70
N PHE A 58 6.87 3.15 1.98
CA PHE A 58 5.68 3.05 2.85
C PHE A 58 5.98 3.18 4.35
N CYS A 59 7.27 3.30 4.73
CA CYS A 59 7.74 3.50 6.09
C CYS A 59 8.50 4.82 6.27
N ASP A 60 8.76 5.55 5.19
CA ASP A 60 9.52 6.81 5.18
C ASP A 60 8.69 7.97 5.72
N ARG A 61 8.83 8.25 7.02
CA ARG A 61 8.03 9.28 7.70
C ARG A 61 8.21 10.66 7.08
N ASP A 62 9.45 11.06 6.79
CA ASP A 62 9.75 12.41 6.36
C ASP A 62 9.19 12.66 4.95
N TRP A 63 9.39 11.70 4.04
CA TRP A 63 8.81 11.78 2.69
C TRP A 63 7.28 11.83 2.71
N TRP A 64 6.63 11.05 3.57
CA TRP A 64 5.16 11.01 3.70
C TRP A 64 4.57 12.31 4.26
N GLN A 65 5.28 12.98 5.17
CA GLN A 65 4.88 14.29 5.68
C GLN A 65 5.00 15.39 4.62
N GLU A 66 6.01 15.31 3.75
CA GLU A 66 6.25 16.33 2.72
C GLU A 66 5.35 16.16 1.48
N ASN A 67 5.07 14.92 1.07
CA ASN A 67 4.45 14.64 -0.23
C ASN A 67 2.92 14.46 -0.14
N PRO A 68 2.38 13.34 0.40
CA PRO A 68 0.95 13.19 0.62
C PRO A 68 0.43 13.91 1.87
N ARG A 69 1.31 14.47 2.72
CA ARG A 69 0.98 15.07 4.03
C ARG A 69 0.16 14.12 4.90
N ALA A 70 0.65 12.89 5.02
CA ALA A 70 0.01 11.83 5.78
C ALA A 70 1.04 11.05 6.59
N SER A 71 0.58 10.26 7.56
CA SER A 71 1.44 9.28 8.22
C SER A 71 1.73 8.11 7.28
N PRO A 72 2.96 7.56 7.28
CA PRO A 72 3.26 6.36 6.52
C PRO A 72 2.35 5.19 6.96
N PRO A 73 1.72 4.46 6.03
CA PRO A 73 0.75 3.41 6.34
C PRO A 73 1.41 2.11 6.82
N GLY A 74 2.72 1.98 6.68
CA GLY A 74 3.41 0.69 6.76
C GLY A 74 3.09 -0.20 5.57
N PHE A 75 3.63 -1.42 5.60
CA PHE A 75 3.51 -2.35 4.48
C PHE A 75 3.29 -3.78 4.98
N PHE A 76 2.34 -4.48 4.35
CA PHE A 76 2.00 -5.87 4.65
C PHE A 76 2.43 -6.78 3.50
N GLY A 77 2.90 -7.99 3.82
CA GLY A 77 3.31 -8.97 2.82
C GLY A 77 4.77 -8.83 2.38
N LEU A 78 5.68 -8.50 3.31
CA LEU A 78 7.14 -8.46 3.09
C LEU A 78 7.81 -9.84 2.96
N GLY A 79 7.02 -10.91 2.89
CA GLY A 79 7.46 -12.27 2.54
C GLY A 79 6.74 -12.72 1.27
N GLY A 80 7.09 -13.90 0.72
CA GLY A 80 6.53 -14.38 -0.56
C GLY A 80 5.00 -14.39 -0.67
N GLY A 81 4.28 -14.23 0.43
CA GLY A 81 2.83 -14.24 0.53
C GLY A 81 2.39 -15.26 1.56
N VAL A 82 1.08 -15.45 1.69
CA VAL A 82 0.55 -16.68 2.30
C VAL A 82 0.98 -17.82 1.38
N ASP A 83 1.66 -18.83 1.92
CA ASP A 83 1.96 -20.07 1.19
C ASP A 83 0.63 -20.75 0.83
N TYR A 84 0.10 -20.46 -0.37
CA TYR A 84 -0.92 -21.29 -0.99
C TYR A 84 -0.22 -22.52 -1.55
N ALA A 85 0.13 -23.45 -0.65
CA ALA A 85 0.46 -24.84 -0.92
C ALA A 85 1.38 -25.18 -2.13
N LEU A 86 2.09 -24.21 -2.75
CA LEU A 86 3.12 -24.31 -3.81
C LEU A 86 3.38 -22.97 -4.58
N SER A 87 2.63 -21.88 -4.36
CA SER A 87 2.95 -20.58 -4.97
C SER A 87 2.70 -19.40 -4.04
N SER A 88 3.72 -18.56 -3.90
CA SER A 88 3.69 -17.34 -3.13
C SER A 88 3.18 -16.21 -4.04
N SER A 89 2.17 -15.44 -3.63
CA SER A 89 1.53 -14.43 -4.49
C SER A 89 2.46 -13.28 -4.87
N ASN A 90 3.67 -13.21 -4.29
CA ASN A 90 4.72 -12.25 -4.59
C ASN A 90 4.27 -10.79 -4.54
N MET A 91 3.15 -10.48 -3.89
CA MET A 91 2.58 -9.14 -3.80
C MET A 91 2.44 -8.70 -2.35
N GLY A 92 2.71 -7.42 -2.11
CA GLY A 92 2.46 -6.74 -0.85
C GLY A 92 1.43 -5.63 -0.99
N HIS A 93 1.01 -5.03 0.12
CA HIS A 93 0.14 -3.87 0.08
C HIS A 93 0.22 -2.99 1.33
N ALA A 94 -0.16 -1.73 1.14
CA ALA A 94 -0.52 -0.80 2.20
C ALA A 94 -2.04 -0.62 2.26
N ILE A 95 -2.57 -0.35 3.46
CA ILE A 95 -3.98 -0.06 3.68
C ILE A 95 -4.11 1.42 4.04
N LYS A 96 -5.00 2.16 3.37
CA LYS A 96 -5.25 3.55 3.73
C LYS A 96 -6.22 3.60 4.90
N PHE A 97 -5.80 4.20 6.01
CA PHE A 97 -6.65 4.41 7.18
C PHE A 97 -6.40 5.79 7.79
N ASP A 98 -7.37 6.24 8.58
CA ASP A 98 -7.26 7.47 9.35
C ASP A 98 -6.83 7.11 10.78
N ALA A 99 -5.52 7.15 11.01
CA ALA A 99 -4.91 6.73 12.29
C ALA A 99 -5.46 7.55 13.46
N GLU A 100 -5.59 8.87 13.28
CA GLU A 100 -6.08 9.78 14.32
C GLU A 100 -7.53 9.48 14.68
N ARG A 101 -8.37 9.27 13.66
CA ARG A 101 -9.76 8.89 13.88
C ARG A 101 -9.88 7.54 14.58
N ILE A 102 -9.09 6.55 14.21
CA ILE A 102 -9.10 5.23 14.84
C ILE A 102 -8.73 5.33 16.32
N THR A 103 -7.64 6.04 16.64
CA THR A 103 -7.23 6.27 18.02
C THR A 103 -8.29 7.04 18.81
N ARG A 104 -8.84 8.12 18.24
CA ARG A 104 -9.87 8.95 18.89
C ARG A 104 -11.17 8.17 19.15
N GLU A 105 -11.56 7.29 18.23
CA GLU A 105 -12.77 6.46 18.36
C GLU A 105 -12.56 5.19 19.19
N GLY A 106 -11.33 4.94 19.69
CA GLY A 106 -11.00 3.72 20.45
C GLY A 106 -11.16 2.44 19.61
N ARG A 107 -10.96 2.54 18.29
CA ARG A 107 -11.09 1.41 17.35
C ARG A 107 -9.73 0.75 17.13
N SER A 108 -9.77 -0.50 16.68
CA SER A 108 -8.58 -1.25 16.23
C SER A 108 -8.83 -1.78 14.82
N ILE A 109 -7.79 -1.77 13.98
CA ILE A 109 -7.81 -2.49 12.70
C ILE A 109 -7.28 -3.88 12.96
N LEU A 110 -8.10 -4.90 12.68
CA LEU A 110 -7.67 -6.28 12.62
C LEU A 110 -7.57 -6.70 11.15
N HIS A 111 -6.37 -7.01 10.68
CA HIS A 111 -6.17 -7.64 9.38
C HIS A 111 -6.09 -9.15 9.59
N VAL A 112 -7.14 -9.87 9.17
CA VAL A 112 -7.17 -11.34 9.23
C VAL A 112 -6.64 -11.90 7.92
N GLY A 113 -5.46 -12.51 7.96
CA GLY A 113 -4.96 -13.32 6.85
C GLY A 113 -5.65 -14.68 6.83
N SER A 114 -5.91 -15.20 5.63
CA SER A 114 -6.32 -16.60 5.45
C SER A 114 -5.10 -17.50 5.70
N ALA A 115 -4.87 -17.94 6.94
CA ALA A 115 -4.10 -19.17 7.17
C ALA A 115 -5.02 -20.35 6.84
N GLY A 116 -5.24 -20.59 5.56
CA GLY A 116 -6.03 -21.72 5.08
C GLY A 116 -5.18 -22.99 5.09
N LEU A 117 -4.93 -23.58 6.26
CA LEU A 117 -4.59 -25.00 6.43
C LEU A 117 -4.67 -25.37 7.91
N ALA A 118 -5.86 -25.83 8.33
CA ALA A 118 -5.93 -26.76 9.44
C ALA A 118 -5.48 -28.14 8.91
N SER A 119 -4.19 -28.46 9.04
CA SER A 119 -3.76 -29.86 8.93
C SER A 119 -4.10 -30.56 10.24
N ARG A 120 -4.94 -31.60 10.15
CA ARG A 120 -5.16 -32.59 11.20
C ARG A 120 -3.90 -33.39 11.47
#